data_AF-A0A7V7YDT7-F1
#
_entry.id   AF-A0A7V7YDT7-F1
#
_cell.length_a   1.000
_cell.length_b   1.000
_cell.length_c   1.000
_cell.angle_alpha   90.00
_cell.angle_beta   90.00
_cell.angle_gamma   90.00
#
_symmetry.space_group_name_H-M   'P 1'
#
loop_
_entity.id
_entity.type
_entity.pdbx_description
1 polymer ?
#
loop_
_entity_poly.entity_id
_entity_poly.type
_entity_poly.pdbx_seq_one_letter_code
_entity_poly.pdbx_strand_id
1 'polypeptide(L)'
;MNLLDSTGRTIISSGQETSNLIKDATQRAEGANELKKIKLDQQEERLSKLEHRNAMENVRKIQEQARLIEELQSKLRRSESKREVLRDLAADIVLDRASISQSIQTLKLKWAQPEQQEQFQQDYVSARAEEKVQIEGDALRQHEAYDLVDTVAASWSNPESTRRRRQPKVQSSATPPPIPTSNT
;
A
#
# COMPACT_ATOMS: atom_id res chain seq x y z
N MET A 1 -33.00 102.24 -11.64
CA MET A 1 -32.38 100.97 -11.17
C MET A 1 -33.18 99.85 -11.83
N ASN A 2 -32.59 99.09 -12.76
CA ASN A 2 -33.30 98.08 -13.54
C ASN A 2 -33.40 96.77 -12.75
N LEU A 3 -34.55 96.54 -12.12
CA LEU A 3 -34.86 95.34 -11.34
C LEU A 3 -34.89 94.06 -12.21
N LEU A 4 -35.18 94.20 -13.51
CA LEU A 4 -35.14 93.10 -14.48
C LEU A 4 -33.71 92.63 -14.78
N ASP A 5 -32.74 93.54 -14.86
CA ASP A 5 -31.33 93.18 -15.14
C ASP A 5 -30.68 92.48 -13.93
N SER A 6 -31.02 92.89 -12.70
CA SER A 6 -30.53 92.22 -11.50
C SER A 6 -31.12 90.82 -11.34
N THR A 7 -32.44 90.67 -11.58
CA THR A 7 -33.13 89.38 -11.44
C THR A 7 -32.70 88.40 -12.53
N GLY A 8 -32.51 88.87 -13.77
CA GLY A 8 -31.95 88.06 -14.87
C GLY A 8 -30.53 87.59 -14.58
N ARG A 9 -29.67 88.45 -14.01
CA ARG A 9 -28.31 88.07 -13.59
C ARG A 9 -28.31 87.05 -12.46
N THR A 10 -29.20 87.16 -11.48
CA THR A 10 -29.32 86.18 -10.38
C THR A 10 -29.85 84.81 -10.85
N ILE A 11 -30.76 84.80 -11.84
CA ILE A 11 -31.25 83.55 -12.45
C ILE A 11 -30.15 82.86 -13.26
N ILE A 12 -29.36 83.63 -14.01
CA ILE A 12 -28.23 83.09 -14.78
C ILE A 12 -27.13 82.57 -13.86
N SER A 13 -26.80 83.29 -12.77
CA SER A 13 -25.77 82.86 -11.81
C SER A 13 -26.19 81.60 -11.05
N SER A 14 -27.44 81.51 -10.61
CA SER A 14 -27.98 80.29 -9.97
C SER A 14 -28.06 79.11 -10.94
N GLY A 15 -28.35 79.35 -12.22
CA GLY A 15 -28.27 78.32 -13.28
C GLY A 15 -26.84 77.80 -13.51
N GLN A 16 -25.82 78.65 -13.40
CA GLN A 16 -24.42 78.24 -13.49
C GLN A 16 -23.94 77.51 -12.24
N GLU A 17 -24.32 77.97 -11.05
CA GLU A 17 -23.98 77.32 -9.78
C GLU A 17 -24.58 75.92 -9.67
N THR A 18 -25.84 75.74 -10.07
CA THR A 18 -26.50 74.43 -10.12
C THR A 18 -25.85 73.49 -11.14
N SER A 19 -25.49 73.99 -12.32
CA SER A 19 -24.77 73.22 -13.35
C SER A 19 -23.38 72.74 -12.86
N ASN A 20 -22.63 73.61 -12.19
CA ASN A 20 -21.34 73.25 -11.60
C ASN A 20 -21.50 72.21 -10.48
N LEU A 21 -22.52 72.36 -9.63
CA LEU A 21 -22.80 71.40 -8.56
C LEU A 21 -23.18 70.01 -9.10
N ILE A 22 -23.97 69.96 -10.18
CA ILE A 22 -24.32 68.72 -10.88
C ILE A 22 -23.06 68.07 -11.47
N LYS A 23 -22.20 68.86 -12.13
CA LYS A 23 -20.95 68.38 -12.72
C LYS A 23 -20.01 67.78 -11.67
N ASP A 24 -19.85 68.46 -10.53
CA ASP A 24 -19.02 67.98 -9.42
C ASP A 24 -19.63 66.73 -8.75
N ALA A 25 -20.96 66.62 -8.71
CA ALA A 25 -21.65 65.43 -8.22
C ALA A 25 -21.48 64.25 -9.18
N THR A 26 -21.57 64.47 -10.49
CA THR A 26 -21.30 63.43 -11.51
C THR A 26 -19.85 62.96 -11.47
N GLN A 27 -18.87 63.86 -11.36
CA GLN A 27 -17.46 63.47 -11.26
C GLN A 27 -17.16 62.70 -9.97
N ARG A 28 -17.77 63.09 -8.84
CA ARG A 28 -17.66 62.33 -7.59
C ARG A 28 -18.32 60.96 -7.68
N ALA A 29 -19.47 60.83 -8.37
CA ALA A 29 -20.15 59.56 -8.60
C ALA A 29 -19.35 58.65 -9.53
N GLU A 30 -18.76 59.19 -10.59
CA GLU A 30 -17.85 58.48 -11.50
C GLU A 30 -16.61 57.98 -10.76
N GLY A 31 -15.94 58.86 -9.99
CA GLY A 31 -14.79 58.46 -9.17
C GLY A 31 -15.13 57.42 -8.09
N ALA A 32 -16.31 57.49 -7.49
CA ALA A 32 -16.79 56.47 -6.55
C ALA A 32 -17.04 55.11 -7.23
N ASN A 33 -17.58 55.12 -8.46
CA ASN A 33 -17.78 53.90 -9.26
C ASN A 33 -16.45 53.28 -9.71
N GLU A 34 -15.48 54.08 -10.14
CA GLU A 34 -14.15 53.60 -10.49
C GLU A 34 -13.43 52.98 -9.28
N LEU A 35 -13.49 53.63 -8.11
CA LEU A 35 -12.94 53.07 -6.87
C LEU A 35 -13.61 51.74 -6.48
N LYS A 36 -14.93 51.64 -6.68
CA LYS A 36 -15.66 50.39 -6.44
C LYS A 36 -15.22 49.29 -7.41
N LYS A 37 -15.03 49.63 -8.69
CA LYS A 37 -14.53 48.72 -9.72
C LYS A 37 -13.13 48.21 -9.38
N ILE A 38 -12.20 49.11 -9.05
CA ILE A 38 -10.83 48.75 -8.64
C ILE A 38 -10.84 47.80 -7.43
N LYS A 39 -11.71 48.04 -6.44
CA LYS A 39 -11.84 47.15 -5.28
C LYS A 39 -12.36 45.76 -5.66
N LEU A 40 -13.32 45.68 -6.58
CA LEU A 40 -13.84 44.41 -7.08
C LEU A 40 -12.75 43.68 -7.87
N ASP A 41 -12.05 44.35 -8.76
CA ASP A 41 -10.95 43.78 -9.56
C ASP A 41 -9.84 43.23 -8.64
N GLN A 42 -9.49 43.96 -7.57
CA GLN A 42 -8.52 43.50 -6.57
C GLN A 42 -9.02 42.29 -5.76
N GLN A 43 -10.32 42.21 -5.47
CA GLN A 43 -10.90 41.05 -4.79
C GLN A 43 -10.90 39.84 -5.71
N GLU A 44 -11.30 40.01 -6.97
CA GLU A 44 -11.30 38.95 -7.98
C GLU A 44 -9.90 38.41 -8.25
N GLU A 45 -8.90 39.29 -8.36
CA GLU A 45 -7.50 38.87 -8.53
C GLU A 45 -6.99 38.08 -7.31
N ARG A 46 -7.39 38.47 -6.09
CA ARG A 46 -7.04 37.72 -4.87
C ARG A 46 -7.70 36.34 -4.85
N LEU A 47 -8.98 36.27 -5.21
CA LEU A 47 -9.72 35.01 -5.29
C LEU A 47 -9.08 34.08 -6.34
N SER A 48 -8.81 34.60 -7.55
CA SER A 48 -8.15 33.85 -8.62
C SER A 48 -6.77 33.31 -8.19
N LYS A 49 -5.96 34.11 -7.49
CA LYS A 49 -4.68 33.67 -6.92
C LYS A 49 -4.83 32.56 -5.88
N LEU A 50 -5.87 32.62 -5.05
CA LEU A 50 -6.17 31.59 -4.05
C LEU A 50 -6.64 30.29 -4.71
N GLU A 51 -7.54 30.38 -5.69
CA GLU A 51 -8.02 29.24 -6.46
C GLU A 51 -6.87 28.54 -7.19
N HIS A 52 -5.99 29.29 -7.84
CA HIS A 52 -4.82 28.73 -8.50
C HIS A 52 -3.87 28.03 -7.54
N ARG A 53 -3.62 28.61 -6.35
CA ARG A 53 -2.80 27.97 -5.30
C ARG A 53 -3.44 26.66 -4.81
N ASN A 54 -4.74 26.66 -4.57
CA ASN A 54 -5.48 25.48 -4.14
C ASN A 54 -5.43 24.38 -5.22
N ALA A 55 -5.64 24.73 -6.49
CA ALA A 55 -5.52 23.80 -7.61
C ALA A 55 -4.11 23.19 -7.68
N MET A 56 -3.06 24.00 -7.55
CA MET A 56 -1.67 23.52 -7.55
C MET A 56 -1.36 22.60 -6.36
N GLU A 57 -1.90 22.89 -5.18
CA GLU A 57 -1.74 22.02 -4.01
C GLU A 57 -2.46 20.68 -4.20
N ASN A 58 -3.68 20.70 -4.74
CA ASN A 58 -4.44 19.48 -5.03
C ASN A 58 -3.73 18.62 -6.07
N VAL A 59 -3.18 19.23 -7.13
CA VAL A 59 -2.37 18.52 -8.13
C VAL A 59 -1.16 17.86 -7.47
N ARG A 60 -0.44 18.57 -6.60
CA ARG A 60 0.71 17.99 -5.87
C ARG A 60 0.29 16.81 -4.99
N LYS A 61 -0.79 16.95 -4.22
CA LYS A 61 -1.33 15.88 -3.37
C LYS A 61 -1.70 14.65 -4.20
N ILE A 62 -2.37 14.84 -5.33
CA ILE A 62 -2.74 13.75 -6.24
C ILE A 62 -1.49 13.07 -6.82
N GLN A 63 -0.49 13.84 -7.23
CA GLN A 63 0.77 13.29 -7.76
C GLN A 63 1.53 12.48 -6.69
N GLU A 64 1.59 12.96 -5.46
CA GLU A 64 2.23 12.26 -4.35
C GLU A 64 1.49 10.96 -4.00
N GLN A 65 0.16 11.00 -3.97
CA GLN A 65 -0.67 9.80 -3.79
C GLN A 65 -0.48 8.81 -4.94
N ALA A 66 -0.42 9.26 -6.19
CA ALA A 66 -0.17 8.40 -7.34
C ALA A 66 1.20 7.70 -7.23
N ARG A 67 2.24 8.41 -6.79
CA ARG A 67 3.57 7.83 -6.56
C ARG A 67 3.56 6.78 -5.44
N LEU A 68 2.85 7.06 -4.34
CA LEU A 68 2.69 6.10 -3.24
C LEU A 68 1.93 4.85 -3.69
N ILE A 69 0.89 5.00 -4.51
CA ILE A 69 0.15 3.89 -5.10
C ILE A 69 1.08 3.02 -5.95
N GLU A 70 1.87 3.63 -6.83
CA GLU A 70 2.82 2.90 -7.68
C GLU A 70 3.88 2.15 -6.86
N GLU A 71 4.39 2.78 -5.80
CA GLU A 71 5.33 2.16 -4.88
C GLU A 71 4.70 0.94 -4.17
N LEU A 72 3.49 1.08 -3.64
CA LEU A 72 2.76 0.00 -2.99
C LEU A 72 2.46 -1.14 -3.96
N GLN A 73 2.05 -0.83 -5.20
CA GLN A 73 1.86 -1.83 -6.25
C GLN A 73 3.17 -2.56 -6.59
N SER A 74 4.31 -1.87 -6.60
CA SER A 74 5.62 -2.49 -6.82
C SER A 74 6.00 -3.43 -5.67
N LYS A 75 5.72 -3.03 -4.43
CA LYS A 75 5.96 -3.84 -3.23
C LYS A 75 5.05 -5.07 -3.21
N LEU A 76 3.78 -4.92 -3.58
CA LEU A 76 2.83 -6.03 -3.69
C LEU A 76 3.31 -7.06 -4.70
N ARG A 77 3.64 -6.65 -5.94
CA ARG A 77 4.17 -7.55 -6.97
C ARG A 77 5.41 -8.32 -6.52
N ARG A 78 6.35 -7.65 -5.84
CA ARG A 78 7.54 -8.30 -5.27
C ARG A 78 7.18 -9.30 -4.17
N SER A 79 6.21 -8.98 -3.33
CA SER A 79 5.76 -9.87 -2.26
C SER A 79 5.02 -11.10 -2.81
N GLU A 80 4.19 -10.92 -3.84
CA GLU A 80 3.49 -12.00 -4.52
C GLU A 80 4.46 -12.97 -5.17
N SER A 81 5.47 -12.46 -5.89
CA SER A 81 6.53 -13.30 -6.47
C SER A 81 7.31 -14.08 -5.39
N LYS A 82 7.66 -13.43 -4.27
CA LYS A 82 8.31 -14.15 -3.15
C LYS A 82 7.41 -15.23 -2.57
N ARG A 83 6.11 -14.98 -2.46
CA ARG A 83 5.13 -15.94 -1.96
C ARG A 83 5.01 -17.14 -2.89
N GLU A 84 5.04 -16.93 -4.20
CA GLU A 84 5.03 -18.00 -5.21
C GLU A 84 6.26 -18.90 -5.08
N VAL A 85 7.46 -18.31 -5.03
CA VAL A 85 8.70 -19.08 -4.82
C VAL A 85 8.68 -19.88 -3.51
N LEU A 86 8.14 -19.31 -2.42
CA LEU A 86 7.99 -20.02 -1.15
C LEU A 86 6.93 -21.12 -1.21
N ARG A 87 5.88 -20.94 -2.00
CA ARG A 87 4.83 -21.95 -2.23
C ARG A 87 5.40 -23.14 -2.99
N ASP A 88 6.16 -22.89 -4.05
CA ASP A 88 6.85 -23.92 -4.83
C ASP A 88 7.82 -24.71 -3.95
N LEU A 89 8.69 -24.01 -3.20
CA LEU A 89 9.63 -24.65 -2.28
C LEU A 89 8.92 -25.47 -1.19
N ALA A 90 7.79 -25.00 -0.68
CA ALA A 90 7.01 -25.74 0.31
C ALA A 90 6.38 -27.00 -0.30
N ALA A 91 5.90 -26.93 -1.55
CA ALA A 91 5.38 -28.09 -2.27
C ALA A 91 6.48 -29.13 -2.51
N ASP A 92 7.67 -28.69 -2.93
CA ASP A 92 8.85 -29.56 -3.10
C ASP A 92 9.20 -30.29 -1.80
N ILE A 93 9.23 -29.59 -0.66
CA ILE A 93 9.50 -30.20 0.65
C ILE A 93 8.43 -31.26 1.01
N VAL A 94 7.16 -31.04 0.66
CA VAL A 94 6.09 -32.01 0.89
C VAL A 94 6.31 -33.27 0.04
N LEU A 95 6.68 -33.10 -1.22
CA LEU A 95 7.00 -34.20 -2.13
C LEU A 95 8.23 -34.98 -1.65
N ASP A 96 9.32 -34.29 -1.30
CA ASP A 96 10.55 -34.87 -0.77
C ASP A 96 10.30 -35.64 0.53
N ARG A 97 9.47 -35.10 1.44
CA ARG A 97 9.13 -35.79 2.69
C ARG A 97 8.42 -37.11 2.44
N ALA A 98 7.53 -37.17 1.44
CA ALA A 98 6.86 -38.41 1.06
C ALA A 98 7.87 -39.43 0.51
N SER A 99 8.77 -38.99 -0.38
CA SER A 99 9.87 -39.81 -0.92
C SER A 99 10.78 -40.38 0.17
N ILE A 100 11.24 -39.53 1.09
CA ILE A 100 12.10 -39.93 2.22
C ILE A 100 11.38 -40.95 3.10
N SER A 101 10.10 -40.74 3.38
CA SER A 101 9.30 -41.67 4.20
C SER A 101 9.18 -43.04 3.54
N GLN A 102 8.95 -43.09 2.23
CA GLN A 102 8.90 -44.33 1.45
C GLN A 102 10.27 -45.01 1.42
N SER A 103 11.35 -44.27 1.18
CA SER A 103 12.72 -44.78 1.20
C SER A 103 13.07 -45.40 2.56
N ILE A 104 12.68 -44.78 3.67
CA ILE A 104 12.88 -45.32 5.02
C ILE A 104 12.09 -46.63 5.22
N GLN A 105 10.86 -46.73 4.69
CA GLN A 105 10.08 -47.98 4.76
C GLN A 105 10.76 -49.11 3.97
N THR A 106 11.24 -48.82 2.75
CA THR A 106 12.00 -49.78 1.94
C THR A 106 13.26 -50.23 2.65
N LEU A 107 14.00 -49.30 3.26
CA LEU A 107 15.17 -49.59 4.10
C LEU A 107 14.81 -50.53 5.25
N LYS A 108 13.75 -50.25 6.01
CA LYS A 108 13.31 -51.12 7.12
C LYS A 108 13.01 -52.55 6.66
N LEU A 109 12.35 -52.71 5.50
CA LEU A 109 12.00 -54.03 4.97
C LEU A 109 13.25 -54.79 4.51
N LYS A 110 14.15 -54.13 3.76
CA LYS A 110 15.36 -54.79 3.24
C LYS A 110 16.46 -54.97 4.29
N TRP A 111 16.46 -54.17 5.35
CA TRP A 111 17.36 -54.36 6.52
C TRP A 111 17.09 -55.68 7.25
N ALA A 112 15.90 -56.27 7.10
CA ALA A 112 15.62 -57.62 7.58
C ALA A 112 16.36 -58.72 6.80
N GLN A 113 16.99 -58.39 5.66
CA GLN A 113 17.74 -59.31 4.79
C GLN A 113 19.09 -58.69 4.36
N PRO A 114 20.04 -58.52 5.30
CA PRO A 114 21.28 -57.76 5.08
C PRO A 114 22.27 -58.43 4.11
N GLU A 115 22.07 -59.70 3.75
CA GLU A 115 22.96 -60.47 2.88
C GLU A 115 22.94 -59.99 1.40
N GLN A 116 21.98 -59.15 1.02
CA GLN A 116 21.78 -58.67 -0.36
C GLN A 116 22.16 -57.19 -0.54
N GLN A 117 23.25 -56.73 0.10
CA GLN A 117 23.62 -55.31 0.15
C GLN A 117 23.89 -54.68 -1.23
N GLU A 118 24.55 -55.38 -2.16
CA GLU A 118 24.81 -54.86 -3.51
C GLU A 118 23.52 -54.70 -4.33
N GLN A 119 22.62 -55.67 -4.21
CA GLN A 119 21.32 -55.64 -4.87
C GLN A 119 20.42 -54.54 -4.27
N PHE A 120 20.49 -54.31 -2.96
CA PHE A 120 19.86 -53.18 -2.30
C PHE A 120 20.33 -51.84 -2.88
N GLN A 121 21.63 -51.64 -3.09
CA GLN A 121 22.15 -50.39 -3.61
C GLN A 121 21.70 -50.13 -5.05
N GLN A 122 21.73 -51.16 -5.90
CA GLN A 122 21.22 -51.05 -7.27
C GLN A 122 19.72 -50.74 -7.29
N ASP A 123 18.91 -51.46 -6.51
CA ASP A 123 17.48 -51.22 -6.42
C ASP A 123 17.14 -49.82 -5.88
N TYR A 124 17.93 -49.32 -4.92
CA TYR A 124 17.72 -47.98 -4.36
C TYR A 124 18.02 -46.88 -5.39
N VAL A 125 19.10 -47.02 -6.16
CA VAL A 125 19.44 -46.07 -7.24
C VAL A 125 18.40 -46.08 -8.34
N SER A 126 17.95 -47.26 -8.77
CA SER A 126 16.88 -47.41 -9.78
C SER A 126 15.56 -46.83 -9.27
N ALA A 127 15.15 -47.14 -8.04
CA ALA A 127 13.93 -46.63 -7.43
C ALA A 127 13.95 -45.09 -7.30
N ARG A 128 15.10 -44.49 -6.98
CA ARG A 128 15.26 -43.02 -6.92
C ARG A 128 15.16 -42.38 -8.30
N ALA A 129 15.70 -43.00 -9.34
CA ALA A 129 15.60 -42.51 -10.72
C ALA A 129 14.15 -42.60 -11.24
N GLU A 130 13.47 -43.72 -10.99
CA GLU A 130 12.06 -43.92 -11.34
C GLU A 130 11.13 -42.98 -10.56
N GLU A 131 11.40 -42.77 -9.27
CA GLU A 131 10.62 -41.86 -8.44
C GLU A 131 10.66 -40.42 -8.95
N LYS A 132 11.84 -39.93 -9.37
CA LYS A 132 11.95 -38.58 -9.93
C LYS A 132 11.06 -38.43 -11.18
N VAL A 133 11.11 -39.40 -12.08
CA VAL A 133 10.29 -39.41 -13.30
C VAL A 133 8.80 -39.52 -12.97
N GLN A 134 8.43 -40.31 -11.96
CA GLN A 134 7.05 -40.43 -11.49
C GLN A 134 6.55 -39.13 -10.86
N ILE A 135 7.33 -38.47 -10.01
CA ILE A 135 6.94 -37.20 -9.37
C ILE A 135 6.80 -36.10 -10.43
N GLU A 136 7.70 -36.03 -11.41
CA GLU A 136 7.61 -35.08 -12.52
C GLU A 136 6.41 -35.36 -13.45
N GLY A 137 6.02 -36.63 -13.60
CA GLY A 137 4.88 -37.06 -14.44
C GLY A 137 3.52 -37.10 -13.75
N ASP A 138 3.48 -37.11 -12.41
CA ASP A 138 2.24 -37.23 -11.61
C ASP A 138 1.68 -35.86 -11.22
N ALA A 139 0.91 -35.29 -12.15
CA ALA A 139 0.26 -33.99 -11.98
C ALA A 139 -0.73 -33.96 -10.79
N LEU A 140 -1.34 -35.10 -10.44
CA LEU A 140 -2.27 -35.17 -9.29
C LEU A 140 -1.51 -35.01 -7.98
N ARG A 141 -0.40 -35.74 -7.83
CA ARG A 141 0.43 -35.66 -6.63
C ARG A 141 1.07 -34.27 -6.44
N GLN A 142 1.47 -33.61 -7.53
CA GLN A 142 1.91 -32.21 -7.48
C GLN A 142 0.76 -31.30 -7.02
N HIS A 143 -0.43 -31.44 -7.60
CA HIS A 143 -1.59 -30.64 -7.23
C HIS A 143 -1.97 -30.80 -5.75
N GLU A 144 -1.99 -32.03 -5.23
CA GLU A 144 -2.25 -32.31 -3.81
C GLU A 144 -1.22 -31.66 -2.88
N ALA A 145 0.05 -31.61 -3.29
CA ALA A 145 1.09 -30.92 -2.52
C ALA A 145 0.84 -29.41 -2.45
N TYR A 146 0.48 -28.78 -3.58
CA TYR A 146 0.10 -27.37 -3.62
C TYR A 146 -1.16 -27.08 -2.79
N ASP A 147 -2.19 -27.93 -2.86
CA ASP A 147 -3.42 -27.79 -2.09
C ASP A 147 -3.18 -27.86 -0.58
N LEU A 148 -2.26 -28.74 -0.15
CA LEU A 148 -1.86 -28.84 1.25
C LEU A 148 -1.15 -27.57 1.72
N VAL A 149 -0.24 -27.03 0.91
CA VAL A 149 0.45 -25.75 1.21
C VAL A 149 -0.56 -24.61 1.31
N ASP A 150 -1.50 -24.51 0.37
CA ASP A 150 -2.53 -23.47 0.37
C ASP A 150 -3.47 -23.57 1.56
N THR A 151 -3.88 -24.79 1.92
CA THR A 151 -4.73 -25.04 3.08
C THR A 151 -4.04 -24.59 4.37
N VAL A 152 -2.75 -24.88 4.51
CA VAL A 152 -1.96 -24.44 5.67
C VAL A 152 -1.78 -22.92 5.66
N ALA A 153 -1.45 -22.32 4.51
CA ALA A 153 -1.30 -20.88 4.38
C ALA A 153 -2.60 -20.13 4.70
N ALA A 154 -3.74 -20.62 4.22
CA ALA A 154 -5.07 -20.08 4.53
C ALA A 154 -5.44 -20.20 6.02
N SER A 155 -4.94 -21.23 6.70
CA SER A 155 -5.13 -21.38 8.15
C SER A 155 -4.32 -20.37 8.98
N TRP A 156 -3.26 -19.78 8.41
CA TRP A 156 -2.42 -18.79 9.08
C TRP A 156 -2.86 -17.35 8.83
N SER A 157 -3.53 -17.09 7.70
CA SER A 157 -4.12 -15.77 7.39
C SER A 157 -5.38 -15.47 8.22
N ASN A 158 -5.98 -16.48 8.87
CA ASN A 158 -7.13 -16.34 9.77
C ASN A 158 -6.77 -16.71 11.23
N PRO A 159 -6.40 -15.73 12.08
CA PRO A 159 -5.89 -15.99 13.44
C PRO A 159 -6.92 -16.54 14.46
N GLU A 160 -8.19 -16.67 14.08
CA GLU A 160 -9.29 -17.24 14.89
C GLU A 160 -9.34 -18.79 14.91
N SER A 161 -8.49 -19.47 14.13
CA SER A 161 -8.44 -20.94 14.13
C SER A 161 -7.72 -21.48 15.37
N THR A 162 -8.50 -22.01 16.31
CA THR A 162 -8.11 -22.50 17.65
C THR A 162 -7.10 -23.66 17.67
N ARG A 163 -6.64 -24.16 16.52
CA ARG A 163 -5.93 -25.46 16.43
C ARG A 163 -4.43 -25.44 16.67
N ARG A 164 -3.73 -24.29 16.70
CA ARG A 164 -2.26 -24.26 16.76
C ARG A 164 -1.61 -23.19 17.64
N ARG A 165 -2.21 -22.84 18.78
CA ARG A 165 -1.45 -22.20 19.87
C ARG A 165 -0.74 -23.25 20.72
N ARG A 166 0.30 -23.89 20.19
CA ARG A 166 1.39 -24.37 21.05
C ARG A 166 2.54 -23.41 20.85
N GLN A 167 2.76 -22.54 21.83
CA GLN A 167 3.96 -21.71 21.87
C GLN A 167 5.20 -22.63 21.70
N PRO A 168 6.22 -22.21 20.95
CA PRO A 168 7.49 -22.93 20.96
C PRO A 168 7.94 -23.03 22.42
N LYS A 169 8.23 -24.25 22.89
CA LYS A 169 8.86 -24.44 24.20
C LYS A 169 10.14 -23.64 24.17
N VAL A 170 10.15 -22.48 24.83
CA VAL A 170 11.38 -21.83 25.23
C VAL A 170 12.07 -22.86 26.11
N GLN A 171 13.15 -23.47 25.63
CA GLN A 171 14.04 -24.18 26.51
C GLN A 171 14.50 -23.14 27.53
N SER A 172 14.01 -23.28 28.76
CA SER A 172 14.51 -22.52 29.90
C SER A 172 15.97 -22.95 30.11
N SER A 173 16.90 -22.27 29.45
CA SER A 173 18.31 -22.32 29.77
C SER A 173 18.52 -21.58 31.08
N ALA A 174 18.21 -22.24 32.21
CA ALA A 174 18.71 -21.92 33.53
C ALA A 174 18.24 -22.99 34.53
N THR A 175 18.79 -24.20 34.41
CA THR A 175 18.94 -25.05 35.60
C THR A 175 20.24 -24.56 36.26
N PRO A 176 20.22 -23.93 37.45
CA PRO A 176 21.45 -23.61 38.14
C PRO A 176 22.15 -24.91 38.54
N PRO A 177 23.50 -24.96 38.50
CA PRO A 177 24.24 -26.16 38.87
C PRO A 177 23.99 -26.52 40.34
N PRO A 178 24.03 -27.82 40.70
CA PRO A 178 23.87 -28.24 42.09
C PRO A 178 25.03 -27.70 42.93
N ILE A 179 24.68 -27.17 44.10
CA ILE A 179 25.62 -26.69 45.12
C ILE A 179 26.43 -27.89 45.63
N PRO A 180 27.78 -27.82 45.67
CA PRO A 180 28.57 -28.86 46.31
C PRO A 180 28.34 -28.79 47.81
N THR A 181 27.69 -29.80 48.38
CA THR A 181 27.67 -29.99 49.83
C THR A 181 29.07 -30.41 50.26
N SER A 182 29.83 -29.44 50.77
CA SER A 182 30.92 -29.72 51.68
C SER A 182 30.32 -30.28 52.96
N ASN A 183 30.56 -31.54 53.26
CA ASN A 183 30.46 -32.05 54.63
C ASN A 183 31.72 -32.86 54.93
N THR A 184 32.34 -32.40 56.01
CA THR A 184 33.31 -33.06 56.90
C THR A 184 33.08 -34.54 57.13
#